data_AF-K3XSQ2-F1
#
_entry.id   AF-K3XSQ2-F1
#
_cell.length_a   1.000
_cell.length_b   1.000
_cell.length_c   1.000
_cell.angle_alpha   90.00
_cell.angle_beta   90.00
_cell.angle_gamma   90.00
#
_symmetry.space_group_name_H-M   'P 1'
#
loop_
_entity.id
_entity.type
_entity.pdbx_description
1 polymer ?
#
loop_
_entity_poly.entity_id
_entity_poly.type
_entity_poly.pdbx_seq_one_letter_code
_entity_poly.pdbx_strand_id
1 'polypeptide(L)'
;MPKEVMGKLGGDWYWHCLKAPPFVLEPGYNNTSIQGYTVVGGFNIWISTRGIGTYSFDTDNGSWSKAGDWELPFHGRADFFPEHGIWLGFSSQGNLLYSSDLGVSMQCKPELDMIWKDLSPLEEWIPLKSHLVHLGSDKFCVARMFERVDMTIRGSIPHVERFAVFTGLVLQPSRDGKEPEMVNHISRIYRFHDHLLGFLS
;
A
#
# COMPACT_ATOMS: atom_id res chain seq x y z
N MET A 1 1.63 12.48 -5.16
CA MET A 1 1.03 12.06 -6.45
C MET A 1 -0.09 11.07 -6.14
N PRO A 2 -1.36 11.51 -6.02
CA PRO A 2 -2.47 10.63 -5.67
C PRO A 2 -3.01 9.92 -6.91
N LYS A 3 -3.37 8.66 -6.72
CA LYS A 3 -3.86 7.74 -7.75
C LYS A 3 -5.40 7.74 -7.82
N GLU A 4 -5.85 7.10 -8.87
CA GLU A 4 -6.97 7.36 -9.77
C GLU A 4 -8.18 6.44 -9.53
N VAL A 5 -9.42 6.95 -9.65
CA VAL A 5 -10.64 6.13 -9.76
C VAL A 5 -11.54 6.69 -10.87
N MET A 6 -12.16 5.78 -11.64
CA MET A 6 -12.58 5.95 -13.02
C MET A 6 -14.12 6.02 -13.14
N GLY A 7 -14.66 7.11 -13.70
CA GLY A 7 -16.10 7.31 -13.91
C GLY A 7 -16.42 7.87 -15.31
N LYS A 8 -17.48 7.36 -15.96
CA LYS A 8 -17.82 7.60 -17.37
C LYS A 8 -18.98 8.58 -17.52
N LEU A 9 -18.78 9.72 -18.20
CA LEU A 9 -19.82 10.39 -19.00
C LEU A 9 -19.20 10.86 -20.31
N GLY A 10 -19.77 10.43 -21.44
CA GLY A 10 -19.45 10.98 -22.77
C GLY A 10 -18.05 10.62 -23.29
N GLY A 11 -17.81 9.34 -23.62
CA GLY A 11 -16.68 8.87 -24.43
C GLY A 11 -15.27 8.97 -23.81
N ASP A 12 -15.05 9.97 -22.97
CA ASP A 12 -13.76 10.33 -22.41
C ASP A 12 -13.73 10.08 -20.91
N TRP A 13 -12.57 9.65 -20.41
CA TRP A 13 -12.31 9.47 -19.00
C TRP A 13 -11.70 10.75 -18.44
N TYR A 14 -12.31 11.29 -17.41
CA TYR A 14 -11.87 12.52 -16.76
C TYR A 14 -11.71 12.28 -15.27
N TRP A 15 -10.63 12.83 -14.72
CA TRP A 15 -10.33 12.72 -13.30
C TRP A 15 -11.25 13.62 -12.50
N HIS A 16 -11.89 13.04 -11.48
CA HIS A 16 -12.62 13.79 -10.47
C HIS A 16 -11.87 13.75 -9.16
N CYS A 17 -11.78 14.91 -8.51
CA CYS A 17 -11.37 14.95 -7.13
C CYS A 17 -12.50 14.36 -6.28
N LEU A 18 -12.17 13.38 -5.43
CA LEU A 18 -13.10 12.92 -4.41
C LEU A 18 -13.41 14.09 -3.47
N LYS A 19 -14.66 14.17 -2.99
CA LYS A 19 -15.01 15.11 -1.92
C LYS A 19 -14.07 14.87 -0.73
N ALA A 20 -13.69 15.94 -0.03
CA ALA A 20 -12.88 15.78 1.17
C ALA A 20 -13.62 14.97 2.24
N PRO A 21 -12.92 14.10 2.99
CA PRO A 21 -13.48 13.44 4.16
C PRO A 21 -13.97 14.46 5.21
N PRO A 22 -15.06 14.18 5.96
CA PRO A 22 -15.66 15.12 6.90
C PRO A 22 -14.70 15.65 7.97
N PHE A 23 -13.77 14.81 8.43
CA PHE A 23 -12.82 15.17 9.50
C PHE A 23 -11.89 16.33 9.14
N VAL A 24 -11.68 16.61 7.85
CA VAL A 24 -10.85 17.74 7.38
C VAL A 24 -11.50 19.10 7.71
N LEU A 25 -12.82 19.10 7.93
CA LEU A 25 -13.61 20.29 8.23
C LEU A 25 -13.85 20.48 9.74
N GLU A 26 -13.38 19.56 10.59
CA GLU A 26 -13.59 19.64 12.03
C GLU A 26 -12.76 20.77 12.66
N PRO A 27 -13.31 21.52 13.64
CA PRO A 27 -12.57 22.55 14.34
C PRO A 27 -11.31 22.00 15.02
N GLY A 28 -10.16 22.63 14.77
CA GLY A 28 -8.87 22.19 15.32
C GLY A 28 -8.18 21.09 14.51
N TYR A 29 -8.71 20.74 13.33
CA TYR A 29 -8.02 19.84 12.40
C TYR A 29 -6.65 20.40 12.00
N ASN A 30 -5.62 19.55 12.14
CA ASN A 30 -4.28 19.79 11.61
C ASN A 30 -4.05 18.86 10.42
N ASN A 31 -3.26 19.30 9.45
CA ASN A 31 -2.99 18.49 8.26
C ASN A 31 -2.38 17.13 8.63
N THR A 32 -3.06 16.05 8.25
CA THR A 32 -2.67 14.66 8.53
C THR A 32 -2.52 13.88 7.23
N SER A 33 -1.55 12.97 7.17
CA SER A 33 -1.41 12.05 6.05
C SER A 33 -2.27 10.79 6.23
N ILE A 34 -2.89 10.36 5.13
CA ILE A 34 -3.56 9.05 5.04
C ILE A 34 -2.49 7.98 5.30
N GLN A 35 -2.70 7.18 6.33
CA GLN A 35 -1.79 6.10 6.70
C GLN A 35 -2.06 4.86 5.89
N GLY A 36 -3.32 4.48 5.73
CA GLY A 36 -3.71 3.25 5.04
C GLY A 36 -4.97 3.47 4.20
N TYR A 37 -5.12 2.71 3.12
CA TYR A 37 -6.34 2.72 2.33
C TYR A 37 -6.57 1.39 1.59
N THR A 38 -7.82 1.09 1.29
CA THR A 38 -8.22 -0.11 0.57
C THR A 38 -9.58 0.06 -0.12
N VAL A 39 -9.91 -0.84 -1.05
CA VAL A 39 -11.23 -0.89 -1.70
C VAL A 39 -12.00 -2.10 -1.16
N VAL A 40 -13.09 -1.87 -0.45
CA VAL A 40 -13.95 -2.89 0.16
C VAL A 40 -15.20 -3.12 -0.70
N GLY A 41 -15.49 -4.38 -1.00
CA GLY A 41 -16.66 -4.77 -1.79
C GLY A 41 -16.67 -4.29 -3.25
N GLY A 42 -15.63 -3.57 -3.70
CA GLY A 42 -15.55 -2.98 -5.05
C GLY A 42 -16.20 -1.60 -5.20
N PHE A 43 -16.87 -1.09 -4.16
CA PHE A 43 -17.63 0.17 -4.21
C PHE A 43 -17.41 1.08 -2.99
N ASN A 44 -16.65 0.62 -1.99
CA ASN A 44 -16.26 1.46 -0.85
C ASN A 44 -14.75 1.66 -0.84
N ILE A 45 -14.31 2.91 -0.73
CA ILE A 45 -12.91 3.24 -0.48
C ILE A 45 -12.76 3.54 1.00
N TRP A 46 -12.00 2.71 1.71
CA TRP A 46 -11.65 2.97 3.10
C TRP A 46 -10.34 3.72 3.17
N ILE A 47 -10.29 4.76 4.00
CA ILE A 47 -9.06 5.49 4.33
C ILE A 47 -8.90 5.53 5.85
N SER A 48 -7.67 5.32 6.31
CA SER A 48 -7.30 5.39 7.72
C SER A 48 -6.30 6.50 7.95
N THR A 49 -6.54 7.30 8.98
CA THR A 49 -5.66 8.39 9.38
C THR A 49 -5.34 8.29 10.87
N ARG A 50 -4.05 8.48 11.18
CA ARG A 50 -3.54 8.31 12.54
C ARG A 50 -4.23 9.24 13.53
N GLY A 51 -4.77 8.68 14.61
CA GLY A 51 -5.49 9.41 15.66
C GLY A 51 -6.88 9.92 15.28
N ILE A 52 -7.34 9.67 14.05
CA ILE A 52 -8.67 10.09 13.56
C ILE A 52 -9.58 8.86 13.38
N GLY A 53 -9.03 7.74 12.93
CA GLY A 53 -9.75 6.51 12.63
C GLY A 53 -9.95 6.28 11.14
N THR A 54 -10.94 5.45 10.81
CA THR A 54 -11.20 4.99 9.44
C THR A 54 -12.52 5.56 8.91
N TYR A 55 -12.49 6.05 7.68
CA TYR A 55 -13.63 6.60 6.96
C TYR A 55 -13.86 5.81 5.67
N SER A 56 -15.13 5.61 5.32
CA SER A 56 -15.57 4.94 4.10
C SER A 56 -16.15 5.96 3.13
N PHE A 57 -15.70 5.93 1.88
CA PHE A 57 -16.31 6.65 0.77
C PHE A 57 -17.08 5.67 -0.09
N ASP A 58 -18.39 5.86 -0.15
CA ASP A 58 -19.29 5.15 -1.05
C ASP A 58 -19.14 5.75 -2.46
N THR A 59 -18.65 4.96 -3.41
CA THR A 59 -18.42 5.41 -4.79
C THR A 59 -19.70 5.57 -5.59
N ASP A 60 -20.78 4.89 -5.20
CA ASP A 60 -22.08 4.95 -5.88
C ASP A 60 -22.84 6.21 -5.45
N ASN A 61 -22.86 6.50 -4.15
CA ASN A 61 -23.55 7.66 -3.58
C ASN A 61 -22.67 8.92 -3.52
N GLY A 62 -21.36 8.78 -3.66
CA GLY A 62 -20.41 9.89 -3.58
C GLY A 62 -20.41 10.57 -2.21
N SER A 63 -20.53 9.77 -1.15
CA SER A 63 -20.70 10.23 0.24
C SER A 63 -19.74 9.54 1.20
N TRP A 64 -19.36 10.26 2.26
CA TRP A 64 -18.50 9.75 3.32
C TRP A 64 -19.30 9.32 4.54
N SER A 65 -18.85 8.25 5.19
CA SER A 65 -19.28 7.83 6.52
C SER A 65 -18.06 7.47 7.38
N LYS A 66 -18.20 7.58 8.70
CA LYS A 66 -17.16 7.10 9.62
C LYS A 66 -17.31 5.59 9.76
N ALA A 67 -16.27 4.85 9.40
CA ALA A 67 -16.24 3.39 9.51
C ALA A 67 -15.79 2.93 10.91
N GLY A 68 -15.10 3.79 11.67
CA GLY A 68 -14.77 3.53 13.06
C GLY A 68 -13.65 4.43 13.60
N ASP A 69 -13.48 4.44 14.92
CA ASP A 69 -12.36 5.11 15.58
C ASP A 69 -11.04 4.32 15.47
N TRP A 70 -11.11 3.08 14.98
CA TRP A 70 -9.96 2.23 14.74
C TRP A 70 -9.24 2.60 13.43
N GLU A 71 -7.95 2.28 13.37
CA GLU A 71 -7.11 2.47 12.19
C GLU A 71 -6.92 1.14 11.45
N LEU A 72 -6.84 1.19 10.12
CA LEU A 72 -6.41 0.05 9.31
C LEU A 72 -5.04 -0.46 9.80
N PRO A 73 -4.82 -1.79 9.83
CA PRO A 73 -3.54 -2.36 10.25
C PRO A 73 -2.42 -2.16 9.22
N PHE A 74 -2.70 -1.48 8.10
CA PHE A 74 -1.80 -1.33 6.97
C PHE A 74 -1.35 0.12 6.78
N HIS A 75 -0.13 0.25 6.29
CA HIS A 75 0.45 1.47 5.76
C HIS A 75 0.46 1.43 4.23
N GLY A 76 -0.07 2.48 3.61
CA GLY A 76 -0.32 2.53 2.18
C GLY A 76 -1.53 1.70 1.77
N ARG A 77 -1.43 1.05 0.61
CA ARG A 77 -2.53 0.27 0.03
C ARG A 77 -2.55 -1.14 0.60
N ALA A 78 -3.74 -1.65 0.87
CA ALA A 78 -4.00 -3.08 1.00
C ALA A 78 -4.87 -3.58 -0.18
N ASP A 79 -4.69 -4.84 -0.55
CA ASP A 79 -5.46 -5.51 -1.62
C ASP A 79 -6.10 -6.80 -1.08
N PHE A 80 -7.31 -7.10 -1.57
CA PHE A 80 -8.05 -8.31 -1.21
C PHE A 80 -7.72 -9.47 -2.15
N PHE A 81 -7.54 -10.65 -1.56
CA PHE A 81 -7.27 -11.92 -2.25
C PHE A 81 -8.47 -12.85 -2.03
N PRO A 82 -9.43 -12.87 -2.98
CA PRO A 82 -10.75 -13.47 -2.77
C PRO A 82 -10.70 -14.98 -2.57
N GLU A 83 -9.80 -15.69 -3.26
CA GLU A 83 -9.65 -17.15 -3.13
C GLU A 83 -9.24 -17.58 -1.72
N HIS A 84 -8.63 -16.67 -0.96
CA HIS A 84 -8.17 -16.90 0.40
C HIS A 84 -8.99 -16.16 1.47
N GLY A 85 -9.86 -15.23 1.06
CA GLY A 85 -10.62 -14.39 1.99
C GLY A 85 -9.73 -13.49 2.85
N ILE A 86 -8.55 -13.08 2.35
CA ILE A 86 -7.61 -12.26 3.12
C ILE A 86 -7.28 -10.92 2.45
N TRP A 87 -6.86 -9.97 3.26
CA TRP A 87 -6.29 -8.70 2.86
C TRP A 87 -4.79 -8.72 3.08
N LEU A 88 -4.02 -8.29 2.08
CA LEU A 88 -2.57 -8.14 2.14
C LEU A 88 -2.19 -6.67 2.03
N GLY A 89 -1.26 -6.22 2.86
CA GLY A 89 -0.75 -4.84 2.85
C GLY A 89 0.57 -4.73 3.61
N PHE A 90 1.19 -3.55 3.62
CA PHE A 90 2.44 -3.34 4.36
C PHE A 90 2.19 -2.76 5.75
N SER A 91 3.09 -2.99 6.69
CA SER A 91 3.18 -2.21 7.93
C SER A 91 3.93 -0.90 7.68
N SER A 92 3.90 0.02 8.64
CA SER A 92 4.74 1.23 8.63
C SER A 92 6.25 0.93 8.64
N GLN A 93 6.63 -0.28 9.04
CA GLN A 93 8.02 -0.76 9.06
C GLN A 93 8.41 -1.48 7.76
N GLY A 94 7.50 -1.56 6.78
CA GLY A 94 7.75 -2.21 5.48
C GLY A 94 7.64 -3.73 5.49
N ASN A 95 7.21 -4.33 6.61
CA ASN A 95 6.90 -5.76 6.69
C ASN A 95 5.57 -6.03 5.99
N LEU A 96 5.45 -7.18 5.32
CA LEU A 96 4.18 -7.57 4.73
C LEU A 96 3.27 -8.12 5.83
N LEU A 97 2.03 -7.68 5.84
CA LEU A 97 0.99 -8.02 6.80
C LEU A 97 -0.18 -8.66 6.06
N TYR A 98 -0.88 -9.57 6.72
CA TYR A 98 -2.21 -9.97 6.26
C TYR A 98 -3.25 -9.94 7.39
N SER A 99 -4.50 -9.73 7.00
CA SER A 99 -5.67 -9.74 7.89
C SER A 99 -6.83 -10.44 7.19
N SER A 100 -7.51 -11.37 7.86
CA SER A 100 -8.68 -12.07 7.32
C SER A 100 -9.99 -11.29 7.49
N ASP A 101 -10.07 -10.37 8.45
CA ASP A 101 -11.33 -9.73 8.87
C ASP A 101 -11.36 -8.20 8.70
N LEU A 102 -11.23 -7.69 7.48
CA LEU A 102 -11.80 -6.36 7.16
C LEU A 102 -13.27 -6.46 6.74
N GLY A 103 -14.01 -7.43 7.31
CA GLY A 103 -15.40 -7.71 6.95
C GLY A 103 -16.33 -6.51 7.08
N VAL A 104 -17.49 -6.60 6.41
CA VAL A 104 -18.50 -5.55 6.13
C VAL A 104 -19.01 -4.78 7.35
N SER A 105 -18.74 -5.25 8.57
CA SER A 105 -19.13 -4.57 9.79
C SER A 105 -18.20 -3.39 10.07
N MET A 106 -18.65 -2.18 9.74
CA MET A 106 -18.02 -0.88 10.05
C MET A 106 -18.00 -0.58 11.58
N GLN A 107 -17.72 -1.57 12.41
CA GLN A 107 -17.85 -1.46 13.86
C GLN A 107 -16.72 -2.18 14.62
N CYS A 108 -15.97 -3.07 13.98
CA CYS A 108 -14.89 -3.83 14.63
C CYS A 108 -13.52 -3.42 14.11
N LYS A 109 -12.54 -3.39 15.02
CA LYS A 109 -11.13 -3.22 14.69
C LYS A 109 -10.64 -4.48 13.96
N PRO A 110 -9.97 -4.37 12.79
CA PRO A 110 -9.42 -5.53 12.11
C PRO A 110 -8.35 -6.23 12.95
N GLU A 111 -8.43 -7.55 13.05
CA GLU A 111 -7.39 -8.37 13.66
C GLU A 111 -6.27 -8.64 12.66
N LEU A 112 -5.03 -8.61 13.16
CA LEU A 112 -3.83 -8.87 12.37
C LEU A 112 -3.39 -10.30 12.64
N ASP A 113 -3.39 -11.12 11.60
CA ASP A 113 -3.22 -12.57 11.74
C ASP A 113 -1.76 -13.00 11.54
N MET A 114 -0.99 -12.34 10.65
CA MET A 114 0.42 -12.67 10.46
C MET A 114 1.27 -11.50 9.98
N ILE A 115 2.56 -11.57 10.31
CA ILE A 115 3.64 -10.73 9.81
C ILE A 115 4.58 -11.61 8.99
N TRP A 116 4.63 -11.39 7.67
CA TRP A 116 5.66 -12.00 6.84
C TRP A 116 6.90 -11.13 6.83
N LYS A 117 7.96 -11.67 7.44
CA LYS A 117 9.31 -11.10 7.40
C LYS A 117 10.01 -11.67 6.18
N ASP A 118 10.14 -10.86 5.15
CA ASP A 118 11.02 -11.19 4.03
C ASP A 118 12.49 -10.97 4.41
N LEU A 119 13.36 -11.53 3.56
CA LEU A 119 14.79 -11.30 3.44
C LEU A 119 15.18 -9.91 3.95
N SER A 120 15.92 -9.89 5.05
CA SER A 120 16.58 -8.70 5.57
C SER A 120 17.30 -8.01 4.41
N PRO A 121 17.06 -6.71 4.17
CA PRO A 121 17.92 -5.98 3.25
C PRO A 121 19.38 -6.17 3.69
N LEU A 122 20.29 -6.28 2.73
CA LEU A 122 21.73 -6.18 3.02
C LEU A 122 21.95 -4.89 3.82
N GLU A 123 22.86 -4.90 4.80
CA GLU A 123 23.02 -3.81 5.79
C GLU A 123 23.24 -2.42 5.16
N GLU A 124 23.62 -2.35 3.88
CA GLU A 124 23.88 -1.13 3.14
C GLU A 124 22.65 -0.52 2.42
N TRP A 125 21.51 -1.21 2.38
CA TRP A 125 20.33 -0.79 1.60
C TRP A 125 19.32 -0.06 2.47
N ILE A 126 19.08 1.21 2.17
CA ILE A 126 18.12 2.05 2.89
C ILE A 126 16.74 1.87 2.25
N PRO A 127 15.73 1.32 2.96
CA PRO A 127 14.39 1.15 2.40
C PRO A 127 13.70 2.51 2.21
N LEU A 128 13.07 2.69 1.04
CA LEU A 128 12.30 3.89 0.73
C LEU A 128 10.79 3.65 0.75
N LYS A 129 10.33 2.70 -0.07
CA LYS A 129 8.90 2.45 -0.27
C LYS A 129 8.67 1.02 -0.72
N SER A 130 7.53 0.48 -0.32
CA SER A 130 7.05 -0.83 -0.75
C SER A 130 5.69 -0.70 -1.41
N HIS A 131 5.47 -1.50 -2.45
CA HIS A 131 4.19 -1.59 -3.15
C HIS A 131 3.83 -3.05 -3.38
N LEU A 132 2.53 -3.31 -3.23
CA LEU A 132 1.92 -4.57 -3.58
C LEU A 132 1.26 -4.40 -4.94
N VAL A 133 1.51 -5.34 -5.84
CA VAL A 133 0.92 -5.34 -7.19
C VAL A 133 0.26 -6.69 -7.41
N HIS A 134 -1.07 -6.71 -7.39
CA HIS A 134 -1.84 -7.90 -7.71
C HIS A 134 -1.66 -8.28 -9.20
N LEU A 135 -1.27 -9.53 -9.47
CA LEU A 135 -1.05 -10.05 -10.83
C LEU A 135 -2.15 -11.00 -11.30
N GLY A 136 -3.09 -11.37 -10.42
CA GLY A 136 -4.17 -12.32 -10.70
C GLY A 136 -3.83 -13.75 -10.28
N SER A 137 -4.87 -14.57 -10.05
CA SER A 137 -4.73 -15.99 -9.68
C SER A 137 -3.76 -16.22 -8.53
N ASP A 138 -3.97 -15.50 -7.42
CA ASP A 138 -3.16 -15.56 -6.18
C ASP A 138 -1.68 -15.20 -6.35
N LYS A 139 -1.30 -14.67 -7.52
CA LYS A 139 0.03 -14.17 -7.80
C LYS A 139 0.06 -12.67 -7.57
N PHE A 140 1.15 -12.22 -6.99
CA PHE A 140 1.39 -10.82 -6.77
C PHE A 140 2.88 -10.52 -6.81
N CYS A 141 3.21 -9.25 -7.00
CA CYS A 141 4.57 -8.77 -6.92
C CYS A 141 4.70 -7.79 -5.77
N VAL A 142 5.72 -8.01 -4.93
CA VAL A 142 6.21 -7.04 -3.97
C VAL A 142 7.33 -6.25 -4.63
N ALA A 143 7.09 -4.97 -4.87
CA ALA A 143 8.08 -4.03 -5.37
C ALA A 143 8.61 -3.20 -4.20
N ARG A 144 9.91 -3.33 -3.90
CA ARG A 144 10.58 -2.55 -2.85
C ARG A 144 11.62 -1.65 -3.44
N MET A 145 11.55 -0.37 -3.10
CA MET A 145 12.51 0.65 -3.52
C MET A 145 13.52 0.87 -2.42
N PHE A 146 14.79 0.97 -2.81
CA PHE A 146 15.91 1.18 -1.92
C PHE A 146 16.82 2.29 -2.45
N GLU A 147 17.56 2.88 -1.52
CA GLU A 147 18.70 3.75 -1.77
C GLU A 147 19.97 3.12 -1.23
N ARG A 148 21.08 3.33 -1.95
CA ARG A 148 22.43 3.05 -1.48
C ARG A 148 23.27 4.30 -1.69
N VAL A 149 23.91 4.76 -0.61
CA VAL A 149 24.80 5.92 -0.66
C VAL A 149 26.23 5.41 -0.78
N ASP A 150 26.87 5.69 -1.91
CA ASP A 150 28.28 5.40 -2.11
C ASP A 150 29.13 6.62 -1.74
N MET A 151 30.04 6.44 -0.78
CA MET A 151 30.96 7.46 -0.27
C MET A 151 32.36 7.29 -0.87
N THR A 152 32.47 6.89 -2.14
CA THR A 152 33.73 6.34 -2.67
C THR A 152 34.92 7.29 -2.72
N ILE A 153 34.83 8.61 -2.56
CA ILE A 153 36.03 9.48 -2.49
C ILE A 153 35.84 10.68 -1.55
N ARG A 154 36.83 10.93 -0.68
CA ARG A 154 36.95 12.18 0.11
C ARG A 154 36.95 13.38 -0.84
N GLY A 155 35.85 14.15 -0.84
CA GLY A 155 35.74 15.41 -1.58
C GLY A 155 34.83 15.39 -2.81
N SER A 156 34.21 14.25 -3.17
CA SER A 156 33.16 14.20 -4.20
C SER A 156 31.75 14.25 -3.59
N ILE A 157 30.78 14.72 -4.38
CA ILE A 157 29.34 14.64 -4.05
C ILE A 157 28.98 13.16 -3.86
N PRO A 158 28.30 12.76 -2.77
CA PRO A 158 27.90 11.37 -2.56
C PRO A 158 27.01 10.89 -3.69
N HIS A 159 27.31 9.73 -4.26
CA HIS A 159 26.49 9.12 -5.30
C HIS A 159 25.36 8.34 -4.64
N VAL A 160 24.12 8.68 -4.97
CA VAL A 160 22.93 7.99 -4.46
C VAL A 160 22.40 7.07 -5.55
N GLU A 161 22.67 5.79 -5.42
CA GLU A 161 22.08 4.78 -6.30
C GLU A 161 20.66 4.46 -5.80
N ARG A 162 19.67 4.54 -6.70
CA ARG A 162 18.30 4.07 -6.43
C ARG A 162 18.02 2.82 -7.24
N PHE A 163 17.37 1.85 -6.61
CA PHE A 163 16.95 0.63 -7.30
C PHE A 163 15.68 0.05 -6.68
N ALA A 164 15.02 -0.82 -7.43
CA ALA A 164 13.86 -1.57 -6.98
C ALA A 164 14.14 -3.07 -7.02
N VAL A 165 13.67 -3.79 -6.01
CA VAL A 165 13.63 -5.26 -6.00
C VAL A 165 12.18 -5.67 -6.21
N PHE A 166 11.94 -6.43 -7.27
CA PHE A 166 10.65 -7.04 -7.56
C PHE A 166 10.71 -8.50 -7.17
N THR A 167 9.93 -8.89 -6.17
CA THR A 167 9.78 -10.28 -5.74
C THR A 167 8.40 -10.77 -6.14
N GLY A 168 8.34 -11.75 -7.03
CA GLY A 168 7.10 -12.45 -7.37
C GLY A 168 6.75 -13.47 -6.29
N LEU A 169 5.51 -13.42 -5.80
CA LEU A 169 4.99 -14.28 -4.76
C LEU A 169 3.71 -14.97 -5.24
N VAL A 170 3.47 -16.17 -4.72
CA VAL A 170 2.21 -16.89 -4.88
C VAL A 170 1.65 -17.17 -3.49
N LEU A 171 0.41 -16.77 -3.28
CA LEU A 171 -0.35 -17.16 -2.10
C LEU A 171 -0.92 -18.56 -2.34
N GLN A 172 -0.70 -19.47 -1.40
CA GLN A 172 -1.13 -20.88 -1.52
C GLN A 172 -1.77 -21.33 -0.20
N PRO A 173 -2.70 -22.29 -0.21
CA PRO A 173 -3.16 -22.92 1.02
C PRO A 173 -1.99 -23.58 1.76
N SER A 174 -1.89 -23.41 3.08
CA SER A 174 -0.90 -24.20 3.85
C SER A 174 -1.26 -25.68 3.85
N ARG A 175 -0.22 -26.50 3.93
CA ARG A 175 -0.34 -27.97 4.12
C ARG A 175 -1.14 -28.35 5.36
N ASP A 176 -1.12 -27.49 6.38
CA ASP A 176 -1.75 -27.75 7.67
C ASP A 176 -3.17 -27.16 7.75
N GLY A 177 -3.63 -26.50 6.66
CA GLY A 177 -4.98 -25.94 6.53
C GLY A 177 -5.29 -24.73 7.42
N LYS A 178 -4.28 -24.15 8.09
CA LYS A 178 -4.47 -23.02 9.02
C LYS A 178 -4.38 -21.66 8.32
N GLU A 179 -3.22 -21.33 7.79
CA GLU A 179 -2.93 -19.99 7.26
C GLU A 179 -2.38 -20.12 5.84
N PRO A 180 -2.64 -19.19 4.93
CA PRO A 180 -2.08 -19.26 3.59
C PRO A 180 -0.56 -19.01 3.63
N GLU A 181 0.18 -19.83 2.89
CA GLU A 181 1.63 -19.72 2.73
C GLU A 181 1.96 -18.81 1.55
N MET A 182 2.97 -17.96 1.74
CA MET A 182 3.54 -17.14 0.67
C MET A 182 4.82 -17.77 0.14
N VAL A 183 4.77 -18.22 -1.11
CA VAL A 183 5.89 -18.89 -1.78
C VAL A 183 6.61 -17.91 -2.69
N ASN A 184 7.90 -17.72 -2.42
CA ASN A 184 8.80 -16.95 -3.29
C ASN A 184 8.97 -17.64 -4.64
N HIS A 185 8.75 -16.90 -5.73
CA HIS A 185 9.02 -17.35 -7.08
C HIS A 185 10.38 -16.82 -7.56
N ILE A 186 10.42 -15.62 -8.14
CA ILE A 186 11.66 -15.00 -8.66
C ILE A 186 11.76 -13.58 -8.11
N SER A 187 12.96 -13.21 -7.66
CA SER A 187 13.32 -11.83 -7.33
C SER A 187 14.26 -11.25 -8.37
N ARG A 188 14.04 -9.99 -8.77
CA ARG A 188 14.92 -9.25 -9.69
C ARG A 188 15.19 -7.85 -9.18
N ILE A 189 16.44 -7.42 -9.30
CA ILE A 189 16.88 -6.05 -9.01
C ILE A 189 16.82 -5.24 -10.30
N TYR A 190 16.20 -4.07 -10.25
CA TYR A 190 16.14 -3.09 -11.31
C TYR A 190 16.77 -1.78 -10.84
N ARG A 191 17.84 -1.35 -11.50
CA ARG A 191 18.55 -0.12 -11.15
C ARG A 191 18.00 1.05 -11.96
N PHE A 192 17.64 2.12 -11.29
CA PHE A 192 17.29 3.36 -11.98
C PHE A 192 18.61 3.98 -12.46
N HIS A 193 18.75 4.11 -13.77
CA HIS A 193 19.91 4.80 -14.33
C HIS A 193 19.70 6.29 -14.11
N ASP A 194 20.71 6.98 -13.60
CA ASP A 194 20.74 8.44 -13.54
C ASP A 194 20.78 9.00 -14.97
N HIS A 195 19.62 9.11 -15.60
CA HIS A 195 19.48 10.11 -16.64
C HIS A 195 19.39 11.43 -15.91
N LEU A 196 20.52 12.16 -15.93
CA LEU A 196 20.61 13.59 -15.66
C LEU A 196 19.29 14.25 -16.08
N LEU A 197 18.45 14.58 -15.10
CA LEU A 197 17.28 15.41 -15.31
C LEU A 197 17.83 16.77 -15.76
N GLY A 198 17.90 16.95 -17.08
CA GLY A 198 17.99 18.27 -17.67
C GLY A 198 16.81 19.05 -17.15
N PHE A 199 17.10 20.07 -16.34
CA PHE A 199 16.14 21.08 -15.95
C PHE A 199 15.43 21.59 -17.20
N LEU A 200 14.10 21.44 -17.25
CA LEU A 200 13.27 22.33 -18.03
C LEU A 200 12.48 23.15 -17.02
N SER A 201 12.85 24.43 -16.98
CA SER A 201 12.15 25.55 -16.34
C SER A 201 10.70 25.65 -16.78
#